data_AF-A0A970LYG4-F1
#
_entry.id   AF-A0A970LYG4-F1
#
_cell.length_a   1.000
_cell.length_b   1.000
_cell.length_c   1.000
_cell.angle_alpha   90.00
_cell.angle_beta   90.00
_cell.angle_gamma   90.00
#
_symmetry.space_group_name_H-M   'P 1'
#
loop_
_entity.id
_entity.type
_entity.pdbx_description
1 polymer ?
#
loop_
_entity_poly.entity_id
_entity_poly.type
_entity_poly.pdbx_seq_one_letter_code
_entity_poly.pdbx_strand_id
1 'polypeptide(L)'
;MFVRLFYTLRRYGVPVSTRELIDLNQAVASGLVFADQDEFYQLVKTVMVKDERFFDKFDRAMKDYFDGISTFDLDDLLNQVHQLPKDWFDLELLEKHLTPEQREELKKAG
;
A
#
# COMPACT_ATOMS: atom_id res chain seq x y z
N MET A 1 -4.41 -2.17 -6.14
CA MET A 1 -3.99 -1.82 -4.76
C MET A 1 -5.11 -2.26 -3.79
N PHE A 2 -4.83 -2.48 -2.50
CA PHE A 2 -5.73 -3.09 -1.49
C PHE A 2 -6.26 -4.52 -1.75
N VAL A 3 -5.55 -5.32 -2.53
CA VAL A 3 -5.95 -6.71 -2.83
C VAL A 3 -5.93 -7.61 -1.58
N ARG A 4 -4.94 -7.42 -0.69
CA ARG A 4 -4.88 -8.16 0.59
C ARG A 4 -6.12 -7.87 1.44
N LEU A 5 -6.47 -6.60 1.62
CA LEU A 5 -7.67 -6.16 2.33
C LEU A 5 -8.94 -6.81 1.75
N PHE A 6 -9.08 -6.78 0.42
CA PHE A 6 -10.21 -7.39 -0.28
C PHE A 6 -10.37 -8.88 0.04
N TYR A 7 -9.28 -9.64 0.01
CA TYR A 7 -9.32 -11.07 0.36
C TYR A 7 -9.50 -11.32 1.85
N THR A 8 -8.98 -10.45 2.73
CA THR A 8 -9.26 -10.51 4.16
C THR A 8 -10.76 -10.34 4.41
N LEU A 9 -11.41 -9.33 3.82
CA LEU A 9 -12.85 -9.11 3.94
C LEU A 9 -13.67 -10.33 3.46
N ARG A 10 -13.29 -10.93 2.33
CA ARG A 10 -13.94 -12.17 1.83
C ARG A 10 -13.77 -13.35 2.77
N ARG A 11 -12.59 -13.50 3.38
CA ARG A 11 -12.31 -14.57 4.35
C ARG A 11 -13.21 -14.49 5.57
N TYR A 12 -13.53 -13.28 6.03
CA TYR A 12 -14.47 -13.03 7.12
C TYR A 12 -15.95 -13.08 6.68
N GLY A 13 -16.22 -13.32 5.40
CA GLY A 13 -17.57 -13.48 4.87
C GLY A 13 -18.31 -12.17 4.63
N VAL A 14 -17.59 -11.07 4.37
CA VAL A 14 -18.16 -9.81 3.86
C VAL A 14 -18.33 -9.94 2.34
N PRO A 15 -19.53 -9.69 1.79
CA PRO A 15 -19.80 -9.85 0.36
C PRO A 15 -19.24 -8.67 -0.44
N VAL A 16 -17.93 -8.66 -0.65
CA VAL A 16 -17.24 -7.62 -1.44
C VAL A 16 -17.10 -8.02 -2.92
N SER A 17 -17.24 -7.03 -3.79
CA SER A 17 -17.17 -7.14 -5.25
C SER A 17 -15.93 -6.45 -5.80
N THR A 18 -15.50 -6.88 -6.99
CA THR A 18 -14.35 -6.27 -7.68
C THR A 18 -14.60 -4.80 -8.00
N ARG A 19 -15.86 -4.39 -8.19
CA ARG A 19 -16.21 -2.99 -8.44
C ARG A 19 -15.88 -2.10 -7.25
N GLU A 20 -16.25 -2.53 -6.04
CA GLU A 20 -15.93 -1.81 -4.81
C GLU A 20 -14.41 -1.70 -4.59
N LEU A 21 -13.65 -2.73 -4.96
CA LEU A 21 -12.18 -2.67 -4.96
C LEU A 21 -11.64 -1.60 -5.89
N ILE A 22 -12.21 -1.46 -7.09
CA ILE A 22 -11.79 -0.43 -8.05
C ILE A 22 -12.18 0.96 -7.51
N ASP A 23 -13.39 1.11 -6.97
CA ASP A 23 -13.90 2.37 -6.42
C ASP A 23 -13.03 2.85 -5.24
N LEU A 24 -12.62 1.95 -4.34
CA LEU A 24 -11.72 2.27 -3.23
C LEU A 24 -10.35 2.74 -3.75
N ASN A 25 -9.79 2.05 -4.74
CA ASN A 25 -8.51 2.42 -5.33
C ASN A 25 -8.58 3.81 -5.99
N GLN A 26 -9.70 4.11 -6.66
CA GLN A 26 -9.90 5.42 -7.26
C GLN A 26 -10.05 6.51 -6.20
N ALA A 27 -10.81 6.27 -5.13
CA ALA A 27 -11.00 7.22 -4.04
C ALA A 27 -9.68 7.60 -3.35
N VAL A 28 -8.83 6.60 -3.09
CA VAL A 28 -7.49 6.84 -2.52
C VAL A 28 -6.59 7.55 -3.53
N ALA A 29 -6.63 7.17 -4.81
CA ALA A 29 -5.85 7.83 -5.85
C ALA A 29 -6.23 9.30 -6.04
N SER A 30 -7.49 9.68 -5.82
CA SER A 30 -7.94 11.07 -5.82
C SER A 30 -7.65 11.83 -4.52
N GLY A 31 -7.02 11.20 -3.52
CA GLY A 31 -6.62 11.85 -2.28
C GLY A 31 -7.78 12.15 -1.33
N LEU A 32 -8.88 11.37 -1.37
CA LEU A 32 -10.00 11.56 -0.42
C LEU A 32 -9.60 11.31 1.04
N VAL A 33 -8.57 10.49 1.25
CA VAL A 33 -8.01 10.18 2.57
C VAL A 33 -6.51 10.27 2.45
N PHE A 34 -5.86 10.91 3.42
CA PHE A 34 -4.42 11.11 3.43
C PHE A 34 -3.83 10.81 4.80
N ALA A 35 -3.00 9.76 4.88
CA ALA A 35 -2.21 9.39 6.06
C ALA A 35 -2.98 9.29 7.39
N ASP A 36 -4.30 9.11 7.33
CA ASP A 36 -5.17 8.96 8.51
C ASP A 36 -5.85 7.59 8.50
N GLN A 37 -5.68 6.84 9.59
CA GLN A 37 -6.19 5.48 9.73
C GLN A 37 -7.71 5.45 9.95
N ASP A 38 -8.26 6.41 10.69
CA ASP A 38 -9.67 6.47 11.03
C ASP A 38 -10.49 6.90 9.80
N GLU A 39 -10.02 7.89 9.05
CA GLU A 39 -10.62 8.28 7.78
C GLU A 39 -10.57 7.14 6.76
N PHE A 40 -9.46 6.41 6.69
CA PHE A 40 -9.34 5.25 5.82
C PHE A 40 -10.33 4.15 6.22
N TYR A 41 -10.46 3.87 7.52
CA TYR A 41 -11.43 2.90 8.03
C TYR A 41 -12.87 3.28 7.61
N GLN A 42 -13.24 4.55 7.75
CA GLN A 42 -14.58 5.02 7.33
C GLN A 42 -14.77 4.90 5.82
N LEU A 43 -13.79 5.32 5.02
CA LEU A 43 -13.84 5.20 3.56
C LEU A 43 -14.04 3.76 3.12
N VAL A 44 -13.25 2.82 3.66
CA VAL A 44 -13.38 1.40 3.33
C VAL A 44 -14.75 0.88 3.74
N LYS A 45 -15.26 1.25 4.92
CA LYS A 45 -16.60 0.84 5.40
C LYS A 45 -17.68 1.30 4.43
N THR A 46 -17.63 2.56 4.00
CA THR A 46 -18.58 3.14 3.03
C THR A 46 -18.51 2.46 1.66
N VAL A 47 -17.30 2.15 1.18
CA VAL A 47 -17.12 1.55 -0.15
C VAL A 47 -17.45 0.06 -0.17
N MET A 48 -17.03 -0.70 0.85
CA MET A 48 -17.04 -2.17 0.83
C MET A 48 -18.28 -2.81 1.47
N VAL A 49 -19.01 -2.10 2.33
CA VAL A 49 -20.11 -2.70 3.10
C VAL A 49 -21.43 -2.06 2.71
N LYS A 50 -22.28 -2.82 2.00
CA LYS A 50 -23.59 -2.35 1.51
C LYS A 50 -24.75 -2.63 2.46
N ASP A 51 -24.51 -3.45 3.46
CA ASP A 51 -25.53 -3.90 4.40
C ASP A 51 -24.93 -3.99 5.80
N GLU A 52 -25.63 -3.38 6.76
CA GLU A 52 -25.26 -3.28 8.17
C GLU A 52 -25.04 -4.63 8.85
N ARG A 53 -25.66 -5.71 8.35
CA ARG A 53 -25.49 -7.08 8.88
C ARG A 53 -24.05 -7.58 8.79
N PHE A 54 -23.21 -6.95 7.99
CA PHE A 54 -21.79 -7.30 7.84
C PHE A 54 -20.85 -6.40 8.64
N PHE A 55 -21.34 -5.42 9.40
CA PHE A 55 -20.47 -4.52 10.19
C PHE A 55 -19.59 -5.28 11.18
N ASP A 56 -20.15 -6.25 11.90
CA ASP A 56 -19.42 -7.04 12.89
C ASP A 56 -18.27 -7.85 12.25
N LYS A 57 -18.51 -8.40 11.07
CA LYS A 57 -17.52 -9.15 10.29
C LYS A 57 -16.45 -8.23 9.70
N PHE A 58 -16.87 -7.07 9.22
CA PHE A 58 -15.99 -6.03 8.71
C PHE A 58 -15.03 -5.54 9.79
N ASP A 59 -15.53 -5.24 10.99
CA ASP A 59 -14.72 -4.74 12.10
C ASP A 59 -13.64 -5.74 12.52
N ARG A 60 -14.01 -7.03 12.60
CA ARG A 60 -13.05 -8.12 12.85
C ARG A 60 -11.99 -8.24 11.75
N ALA A 61 -12.39 -8.14 10.49
CA ALA A 61 -11.48 -8.21 9.34
C ALA A 61 -10.54 -7.01 9.26
N MET A 62 -11.03 -5.82 9.56
CA MET A 62 -10.23 -4.59 9.60
C MET A 62 -9.20 -4.64 10.73
N LYS A 63 -9.58 -5.13 11.91
CA LYS A 63 -8.65 -5.34 13.01
C LYS A 63 -7.51 -6.29 12.60
N ASP A 64 -7.84 -7.46 12.05
CA ASP A 64 -6.86 -8.42 11.55
C ASP A 64 -5.96 -7.84 10.44
N TYR A 65 -6.53 -7.01 9.56
CA TYR A 65 -5.77 -6.32 8.52
C TYR A 65 -4.76 -5.32 9.10
N PHE A 66 -5.16 -4.51 10.08
CA PHE A 66 -4.26 -3.53 10.72
C PHE A 66 -3.22 -4.19 11.62
N ASP A 67 -3.60 -5.18 12.42
CA ASP A 67 -2.65 -5.97 13.23
C ASP A 67 -1.61 -6.65 12.31
N GLY A 68 -2.06 -7.14 11.15
CA GLY A 68 -1.23 -7.70 10.10
C GLY A 68 -0.43 -6.69 9.27
N ILE A 69 -0.64 -5.38 9.44
CA ILE A 69 0.21 -4.30 8.91
C ILE A 69 1.24 -3.88 9.96
N SER A 70 0.87 -3.85 11.24
CA SER A 70 1.79 -3.57 12.34
C SER A 70 2.94 -4.59 12.43
N THR A 71 2.73 -5.80 11.91
CA THR A 71 3.77 -6.83 11.77
C THR A 71 4.67 -6.65 10.54
N PHE A 72 4.33 -5.73 9.63
CA PHE A 72 5.23 -5.31 8.55
C PHE A 72 6.17 -4.26 9.14
N ASP A 73 7.13 -4.72 9.95
CA ASP A 73 8.17 -3.85 10.50
C ASP A 73 8.91 -3.17 9.34
N LEU A 74 8.90 -1.84 9.34
CA LEU A 74 9.68 -1.06 8.38
C LEU A 74 11.16 -1.46 8.44
N ASP A 75 11.62 -1.84 9.62
CA ASP A 75 12.97 -2.36 9.87
C ASP A 75 13.20 -3.71 9.17
N ASP A 76 12.21 -4.60 9.13
CA ASP A 76 12.32 -5.88 8.40
C ASP A 76 12.33 -5.68 6.88
N LEU A 77 11.57 -4.71 6.39
CA LEU A 77 11.62 -4.28 4.99
C LEU A 77 13.01 -3.69 4.66
N LEU A 78 13.51 -2.77 5.50
CA LEU A 78 14.84 -2.19 5.34
C LEU A 78 15.93 -3.27 5.40
N ASN A 79 15.83 -4.23 6.30
CA ASN A 79 16.75 -5.37 6.38
C ASN A 79 16.71 -6.24 5.12
N GLN A 80 15.54 -6.49 4.54
CA GLN A 80 15.43 -7.20 3.25
C GLN A 80 16.04 -6.39 2.11
N VAL A 81 15.89 -5.06 2.11
CA VAL A 81 16.52 -4.17 1.13
C VAL A 81 18.04 -4.15 1.31
N HIS A 82 18.54 -4.19 2.54
CA HIS A 82 19.99 -4.29 2.83
C HIS A 82 20.61 -5.63 2.37
N GLN A 83 19.80 -6.68 2.21
CA GLN A 83 20.23 -7.97 1.65
C GLN A 83 20.21 -8.03 0.12
N LEU A 84 19.66 -7.00 -0.55
CA LEU A 84 19.72 -6.93 -2.01
C LEU A 84 21.18 -6.72 -2.46
N PRO A 85 21.64 -7.41 -3.52
CA PRO A 85 22.97 -7.19 -4.07
C PRO A 85 23.16 -5.70 -4.39
N LYS A 86 24.26 -5.11 -3.92
CA LYS A 86 24.59 -3.70 -4.22
C LYS A 86 24.67 -3.44 -5.72
N ASP A 87 25.03 -4.47 -6.50
CA ASP A 87 25.10 -4.46 -7.95
C ASP A 87 23.73 -4.19 -8.63
N TRP A 88 22.61 -4.40 -7.93
CA TRP A 88 21.28 -4.00 -8.42
C TRP A 88 21.03 -2.50 -8.28
N PHE A 89 21.74 -1.86 -7.35
CA PHE A 89 21.79 -0.41 -7.22
C PHE A 89 22.91 0.20 -8.08
N ASP A 90 23.55 -0.58 -8.96
CA ASP A 90 24.62 -0.08 -9.80
C ASP A 90 24.13 1.09 -10.64
N LEU A 91 24.71 2.24 -10.31
CA LEU A 91 24.60 3.50 -11.00
C LEU A 91 25.02 3.37 -12.47
N GLU A 92 25.66 2.27 -12.90
CA GLU A 92 25.97 1.98 -14.30
C GLU A 92 24.74 2.02 -15.22
N LEU A 93 23.55 1.66 -14.72
CA LEU A 93 22.28 1.79 -15.46
C LEU A 93 21.83 3.26 -15.56
N LEU A 94 22.12 4.09 -14.56
CA LEU A 94 21.86 5.52 -14.59
C LEU A 94 22.85 6.23 -15.53
N GLU A 95 24.14 5.91 -15.46
CA GLU A 95 25.18 6.54 -16.28
C GLU A 95 24.91 6.42 -17.79
N LYS A 96 24.29 5.31 -18.22
CA LYS A 96 23.88 5.08 -19.62
C LYS A 96 22.73 5.98 -20.09
N HIS A 97 21.95 6.55 -19.19
CA HIS A 97 20.78 7.38 -19.49
C HIS A 97 20.88 8.84 -19.03
N LEU A 98 21.97 9.23 -18.36
CA LEU A 98 22.17 10.62 -17.95
C LEU A 98 22.71 11.51 -19.09
N THR A 99 22.09 12.69 -19.26
CA THR A 99 22.62 13.76 -20.10
C THR A 99 23.91 14.33 -19.48
N PRO A 100 24.78 15.01 -20.27
CA PRO A 100 26.07 15.51 -19.79
C PRO A 100 25.96 16.39 -18.53
N GLU A 101 24.89 17.17 -18.42
CA GLU A 101 24.63 18.07 -17.28
C GLU A 101 24.33 17.31 -15.99
N GLN A 102 23.54 16.24 -16.06
CA GLN A 102 23.19 15.43 -14.89
C GLN A 102 24.40 14.65 -14.34
N ARG A 103 25.39 14.34 -15.21
CA ARG A 103 26.64 13.67 -14.81
C ARG A 103 27.55 14.58 -13.97
N GLU A 104 27.53 15.89 -14.21
CA GLU A 104 28.30 16.84 -13.41
C GLU A 104 27.69 17.06 -12.03
N GLU A 105 26.36 17.06 -11.92
CA GLU A 105 25.69 17.16 -10.62
C GLU A 105 25.97 15.94 -9.74
N LEU A 106 25.97 14.74 -10.30
CA LEU A 106 26.35 13.52 -9.55
C LEU A 106 27.79 13.58 -9.04
N LYS A 107 28.73 14.11 -9.83
CA LYS A 107 30.13 14.28 -9.40
C LYS A 107 30.33 15.35 -8.33
N LYS A 108 29.42 16.30 -8.19
CA LYS A 108 29.44 17.31 -7.12
C LYS A 108 28.78 16.82 -5.82
N ALA A 109 27.92 15.81 -5.91
CA ALA A 109 27.15 15.29 -4.78
C ALA A 109 27.76 14.05 -4.10
N GLY A 110 28.82 13.46 -4.67
CA GLY A 110 29.66 12.43 -4.05
C GLY A 110 30.92 13.00 -3.41
#